data_AF-A0A8J7L4R2-F1
#
_entry.id   AF-A0A8J7L4R2-F1
#
_cell.length_a   1.000
_cell.length_b   1.000
_cell.length_c   1.000
_cell.angle_alpha   90.00
_cell.angle_beta   90.00
_cell.angle_gamma   90.00
#
_symmetry.space_group_name_H-M   'P 1'
#
loop_
_entity.id
_entity.type
_entity.pdbx_description
1 polymer ?
#
loop_
_entity_poly.entity_id
_entity_poly.type
_entity_poly.pdbx_seq_one_letter_code
_entity_poly.pdbx_strand_id
1 'polypeptide(L)'
;MESEKIQNEQEPDYKTLLANAKLALKVEYKRSADAISQLQAIKIQLEQVQAENKTLRECSYEDVIKHFEVRTQAAEARALKTEVRQKFLEANGCKDDESFDTLWDSIKNQIQIQDGEVRIVASNGTPKFTLRGDMMTLKDFVQSLKEHPISGKFFIN
;
A
#
# COMPACT_ATOMS: atom_id res chain seq x y z
N MET A 1 12.26 -30.30 -94.94
CA MET A 1 12.98 -31.03 -93.87
C MET A 1 13.69 -29.99 -93.03
N GLU A 2 13.36 -30.03 -91.74
CA GLU A 2 13.84 -29.20 -90.61
C GLU A 2 15.39 -29.25 -90.50
N SER A 3 16.11 -28.37 -89.82
CA SER A 3 15.80 -27.67 -88.58
C SER A 3 16.45 -26.29 -88.49
N GLU A 4 15.63 -25.36 -88.02
CA GLU A 4 15.91 -24.39 -86.95
C GLU A 4 17.27 -23.70 -86.93
N LYS A 5 17.26 -22.45 -87.39
CA LYS A 5 18.22 -21.43 -86.97
C LYS A 5 18.13 -21.31 -85.45
N ILE A 6 19.14 -21.87 -84.77
CA ILE A 6 19.39 -21.65 -83.35
C ILE A 6 19.40 -20.15 -83.13
N GLN A 7 18.36 -19.65 -82.47
CA GLN A 7 18.24 -18.26 -82.06
C GLN A 7 19.43 -17.96 -81.15
N ASN A 8 20.15 -16.87 -81.45
CA ASN A 8 21.18 -16.32 -80.60
C ASN A 8 20.71 -16.34 -79.14
N GLU A 9 21.29 -17.22 -78.33
CA GLU A 9 21.27 -17.06 -76.89
C GLU A 9 21.90 -15.69 -76.62
N GLN A 10 21.09 -14.73 -76.17
CA GLN A 10 21.60 -13.48 -75.63
C GLN A 10 22.53 -13.86 -74.48
N GLU A 11 23.84 -13.70 -74.67
CA GLU A 11 24.80 -13.78 -73.58
C GLU A 11 24.26 -12.94 -72.41
N PRO A 12 24.08 -13.51 -71.22
CA PRO A 12 23.57 -12.76 -70.10
C PRO A 12 24.53 -11.60 -69.85
N ASP A 13 24.00 -10.38 -69.83
CA ASP A 13 24.78 -9.20 -69.49
C ASP A 13 25.16 -9.27 -68.00
N TYR A 14 26.25 -9.98 -67.73
CA TYR A 14 26.79 -10.23 -66.40
C TYR A 14 27.04 -8.93 -65.63
N LYS A 15 27.33 -7.83 -66.34
CA LYS A 15 27.53 -6.52 -65.73
C LYS A 15 26.22 -5.97 -65.18
N THR A 16 25.14 -6.11 -65.94
CA THR A 16 23.79 -5.72 -65.51
C THR A 16 23.27 -6.62 -64.38
N LEU A 17 23.46 -7.94 -64.46
CA LEU A 17 23.11 -8.86 -63.39
C LEU A 17 23.86 -8.55 -62.08
N LEU A 18 25.17 -8.29 -62.16
CA LEU A 18 25.98 -7.92 -61.00
C LEU A 18 25.55 -6.57 -60.41
N ALA A 19 25.21 -5.59 -61.25
CA ALA A 19 24.70 -4.30 -60.78
C ALA A 19 23.37 -4.44 -60.04
N ASN A 20 22.44 -5.23 -60.59
CA ASN A 20 21.14 -5.51 -59.97
C ASN A 20 21.29 -6.27 -58.65
N ALA A 21 22.17 -7.27 -58.59
CA ALA A 21 22.45 -8.01 -57.36
C ALA A 21 23.04 -7.10 -56.26
N LYS A 22 23.96 -6.19 -56.61
CA LYS A 22 24.50 -5.20 -55.66
C LYS A 22 23.43 -4.24 -55.14
N LEU A 23 22.52 -3.81 -56.01
CA LEU A 23 21.42 -2.92 -55.64
C LEU A 23 20.42 -3.64 -54.71
N ALA A 24 20.05 -4.88 -55.03
CA ALA A 24 19.20 -5.71 -54.18
C ALA A 24 19.83 -5.96 -52.80
N LEU A 25 21.12 -6.29 -52.75
CA LEU A 25 21.84 -6.49 -51.48
C LEU A 25 21.84 -5.22 -50.62
N LYS A 26 22.01 -4.04 -51.24
CA LYS A 26 21.96 -2.75 -50.53
C LYS A 26 20.58 -2.47 -49.94
N VAL A 27 19.51 -2.82 -50.66
CA VAL A 27 18.13 -2.68 -50.19
C VAL A 27 17.88 -3.61 -49.00
N GLU A 28 18.27 -4.88 -49.10
CA GLU A 28 18.11 -5.85 -48.01
C GLU A 28 18.94 -5.47 -46.76
N TYR A 29 20.15 -4.96 -46.95
CA TYR A 29 20.96 -4.45 -45.84
C TYR A 29 20.28 -3.29 -45.12
N LYS A 30 19.69 -2.36 -45.87
CA LYS A 30 18.95 -1.23 -45.29
C LYS A 30 17.70 -1.70 -44.54
N ARG A 31 16.93 -2.63 -45.12
CA ARG A 31 15.77 -3.25 -44.46
C ARG A 31 16.16 -3.95 -43.15
N SER A 32 17.27 -4.68 -43.16
CA SER A 32 17.80 -5.34 -41.95
C SER A 32 18.20 -4.33 -40.87
N ALA A 33 18.90 -3.26 -41.24
CA ALA A 33 19.26 -2.19 -40.30
C ALA A 33 18.03 -1.49 -39.69
N ASP A 34 16.99 -1.26 -40.51
CA ASP A 34 15.74 -0.66 -40.04
C ASP A 34 14.98 -1.61 -39.10
N ALA A 35 14.97 -2.92 -39.40
CA ALA A 35 14.38 -3.95 -38.54
C ALA A 35 15.10 -4.07 -37.18
N ILE A 36 16.45 -4.01 -37.16
CA ILE A 36 17.23 -3.99 -35.93
C ILE A 36 16.89 -2.77 -35.08
N SER A 37 16.74 -1.61 -35.71
CA SER A 37 16.37 -0.36 -35.02
C SER A 37 14.96 -0.47 -34.42
N GLN A 38 14.01 -1.05 -35.13
CA GLN A 38 12.66 -1.32 -34.63
C GLN A 38 12.67 -2.30 -33.45
N LEU A 39 13.45 -3.38 -33.54
CA LEU A 39 13.59 -4.34 -32.44
C LEU A 39 14.19 -3.71 -31.18
N GLN A 40 15.18 -2.82 -31.33
CA GLN A 40 15.73 -2.07 -30.21
C GLN A 40 14.69 -1.15 -29.58
N ALA A 41 13.89 -0.45 -30.38
CA ALA A 41 12.79 0.38 -29.87
C ALA A 41 11.74 -0.45 -29.12
N ILE A 42 11.33 -1.60 -29.67
CA ILE A 42 10.40 -2.53 -29.02
C ILE A 42 10.98 -3.04 -27.70
N LYS A 43 12.27 -3.37 -27.67
CA LYS A 43 12.93 -3.83 -26.44
C LYS A 43 12.86 -2.77 -25.33
N ILE A 44 13.16 -1.51 -25.66
CA ILE A 44 13.09 -0.39 -24.70
C ILE A 44 11.65 -0.22 -24.18
N GLN A 45 10.65 -0.25 -25.08
CA GLN A 45 9.24 -0.16 -24.69
C GLN A 45 8.82 -1.32 -23.78
N LEU A 46 9.28 -2.53 -24.06
CA LEU A 46 8.98 -3.70 -23.23
C LEU A 46 9.58 -3.55 -21.83
N GLU A 47 10.82 -3.09 -21.72
CA GLU A 47 11.48 -2.82 -20.43
C GLU A 47 10.70 -1.77 -19.62
N GLN A 48 10.23 -0.70 -20.28
CA GLN A 48 9.39 0.31 -19.64
C GLN A 48 8.05 -0.26 -19.13
N VAL A 49 7.33 -1.00 -19.97
CA VAL A 49 6.05 -1.62 -19.59
C VAL A 49 6.22 -2.63 -18.46
N GLN A 50 7.34 -3.35 -18.41
CA GLN A 50 7.65 -4.26 -17.29
C GLN A 50 7.88 -3.49 -15.99
N ALA A 51 8.58 -2.36 -16.03
CA ALA A 51 8.80 -1.50 -14.87
C ALA A 51 7.49 -0.88 -14.35
N GLU A 52 6.63 -0.39 -15.26
CA GLU A 52 5.31 0.16 -14.92
C GLU A 52 4.41 -0.91 -14.29
N ASN A 53 4.37 -2.13 -14.87
CA ASN A 53 3.60 -3.24 -14.30
C ASN A 53 4.09 -3.64 -12.90
N LYS A 54 5.41 -3.64 -12.67
CA LYS A 54 5.97 -3.91 -11.34
C LYS A 54 5.50 -2.85 -10.34
N THR A 55 5.61 -1.58 -10.70
CA THR A 55 5.19 -0.45 -9.85
C THR A 55 3.70 -0.55 -9.52
N LEU A 56 2.84 -0.82 -10.50
CA LEU A 56 1.39 -0.98 -10.28
C LEU A 56 1.06 -2.13 -9.34
N ARG A 57 1.77 -3.27 -9.46
CA ARG A 57 1.61 -4.40 -8.54
C ARG A 57 1.99 -4.00 -7.12
N GLU A 58 3.14 -3.37 -6.94
CA GLU A 58 3.61 -2.90 -5.62
C GLU A 58 2.63 -1.91 -4.98
N CYS A 59 2.15 -0.90 -5.72
CA CYS A 59 1.13 0.04 -5.24
C CYS A 59 -0.17 -0.68 -4.80
N SER A 60 -0.62 -1.68 -5.56
CA SER A 60 -1.82 -2.44 -5.18
C SER A 60 -1.63 -3.21 -3.86
N TYR A 61 -0.42 -3.72 -3.59
CA TYR A 61 -0.12 -4.37 -2.32
C TYR A 61 -0.08 -3.38 -1.16
N GLU A 62 0.49 -2.19 -1.37
CA GLU A 62 0.48 -1.13 -0.35
C GLU A 62 -0.94 -0.71 0.04
N ASP A 63 -1.84 -0.57 -0.93
CA ASP A 63 -3.23 -0.22 -0.67
C ASP A 63 -3.97 -1.31 0.13
N VAL A 64 -3.69 -2.58 -0.19
CA VAL A 64 -4.22 -3.72 0.57
C VAL A 64 -3.70 -3.71 2.01
N ILE A 65 -2.39 -3.48 2.21
CA ILE A 65 -1.76 -3.40 3.54
C ILE A 65 -2.41 -2.28 4.36
N LYS A 66 -2.53 -1.06 3.79
CA LYS A 66 -3.18 0.07 4.47
C LYS A 66 -4.61 -0.25 4.90
N HIS A 67 -5.38 -0.92 4.04
CA HIS A 67 -6.74 -1.33 4.38
C HIS A 67 -6.76 -2.33 5.56
N PHE A 68 -5.83 -3.28 5.61
CA PHE A 68 -5.70 -4.18 6.75
C PHE A 68 -5.25 -3.46 8.01
N GLU A 69 -4.28 -2.54 7.93
CA GLU A 69 -3.83 -1.73 9.07
C GLU A 69 -4.98 -0.92 9.67
N VAL A 70 -5.79 -0.25 8.85
CA VAL A 70 -6.96 0.50 9.31
C VAL A 70 -7.98 -0.42 10.00
N ARG A 71 -8.22 -1.61 9.46
CA ARG A 71 -9.12 -2.59 10.08
C ARG A 71 -8.59 -3.10 11.42
N THR A 72 -7.28 -3.33 11.51
CA THR A 72 -6.62 -3.76 12.74
C THR A 72 -6.70 -2.67 13.80
N GLN A 73 -6.37 -1.42 13.46
CA GLN A 73 -6.49 -0.27 14.37
C GLN A 73 -7.93 -0.08 14.86
N ALA A 74 -8.92 -0.23 13.97
CA ALA A 74 -10.33 -0.16 14.36
C ALA A 74 -10.75 -1.32 15.29
N ALA A 75 -10.20 -2.52 15.09
CA ALA A 75 -10.43 -3.66 15.97
C ALA A 75 -9.78 -3.46 17.35
N GLU A 76 -8.54 -2.98 17.40
CA GLU A 76 -7.82 -2.64 18.63
C GLU A 76 -8.55 -1.55 19.42
N ALA A 77 -9.01 -0.49 18.75
CA ALA A 77 -9.79 0.57 19.41
C ALA A 77 -11.11 0.05 20.02
N ARG A 78 -11.80 -0.88 19.35
CA ARG A 78 -13.00 -1.53 19.90
C ARG A 78 -12.68 -2.45 21.08
N ALA A 79 -11.58 -3.21 21.00
CA ALA A 79 -11.12 -4.06 22.09
C ALA A 79 -10.81 -3.20 23.33
N LEU A 80 -10.08 -2.10 23.15
CA LEU A 80 -9.78 -1.14 24.22
C LEU A 80 -11.05 -0.55 24.83
N LYS A 81 -12.00 -0.08 24.00
CA LYS A 81 -13.28 0.46 24.49
C LYS A 81 -14.03 -0.58 25.34
N THR A 82 -14.01 -1.84 24.93
CA THR A 82 -14.63 -2.96 25.67
C THR A 82 -13.92 -3.21 27.00
N GLU A 83 -12.59 -3.25 27.02
CA GLU A 83 -11.81 -3.43 28.25
C GLU A 83 -12.06 -2.29 29.25
N VAL A 84 -12.03 -1.05 28.77
CA VAL A 84 -12.30 0.14 29.56
C VAL A 84 -13.71 0.06 30.14
N ARG A 85 -14.72 -0.29 29.32
CA ARG A 85 -16.09 -0.51 29.79
C ARG A 85 -16.16 -1.53 30.92
N GLN A 86 -15.49 -2.67 30.75
CA GLN A 86 -15.47 -3.71 31.77
C GLN A 86 -14.87 -3.19 33.09
N LYS A 87 -13.79 -2.39 33.02
CA LYS A 87 -13.19 -1.76 34.21
C LYS A 87 -14.12 -0.74 34.87
N PHE A 88 -14.92 -0.01 34.10
CA PHE A 88 -15.95 0.86 34.66
C PHE A 88 -17.04 0.07 35.38
N LEU A 89 -17.54 -1.01 34.79
CA LEU A 89 -18.53 -1.87 35.43
C LEU A 89 -18.00 -2.46 36.74
N GLU A 90 -16.75 -2.93 36.75
CA GLU A 90 -16.06 -3.40 37.96
C GLU A 90 -15.94 -2.30 39.04
N ALA A 91 -15.87 -1.04 38.63
CA ALA A 91 -15.76 0.12 39.52
C ALA A 91 -17.10 0.71 39.96
N ASN A 92 -18.23 0.03 39.72
CA ASN A 92 -19.60 0.55 39.92
C ASN A 92 -19.91 1.81 39.09
N GLY A 93 -19.35 1.88 37.89
CA GLY A 93 -19.63 2.92 36.89
C GLY A 93 -21.00 2.77 36.22
N CYS A 94 -21.18 3.51 35.13
CA CYS A 94 -22.41 3.54 34.34
C CYS A 94 -22.81 2.14 33.86
N LYS A 95 -24.10 1.82 34.01
CA LYS A 95 -24.66 0.51 33.63
C LYS A 95 -25.19 0.48 32.20
N ASP A 96 -25.67 1.62 31.70
CA ASP A 96 -26.21 1.77 30.35
C ASP A 96 -25.14 2.20 29.34
N ASP A 97 -25.41 1.88 28.08
CA ASP A 97 -24.52 2.16 26.95
C ASP A 97 -24.36 3.65 26.67
N GLU A 98 -25.44 4.43 26.78
CA GLU A 98 -25.47 5.84 26.42
C GLU A 98 -24.61 6.69 27.38
N SER A 99 -24.73 6.43 28.68
CA SER A 99 -23.89 7.04 29.71
C SER A 99 -22.42 6.66 29.54
N PHE A 100 -22.15 5.40 29.21
CA PHE A 100 -20.77 4.96 28.95
C PHE A 100 -20.18 5.64 27.72
N ASP A 101 -20.94 5.75 26.63
CA ASP A 101 -20.46 6.39 25.40
C ASP A 101 -20.15 7.87 25.61
N THR A 102 -20.99 8.57 26.38
CA THR A 102 -20.74 9.96 26.77
C THR A 102 -19.46 10.10 27.60
N LEU A 103 -19.27 9.20 28.58
CA LEU A 103 -18.05 9.18 29.39
C LEU A 103 -16.82 8.86 28.54
N TRP A 104 -16.91 7.84 27.69
CA TRP A 104 -15.87 7.40 26.77
C TRP A 104 -15.38 8.57 25.91
N ASP A 105 -16.28 9.35 25.33
CA ASP A 105 -15.90 10.51 24.50
C ASP A 105 -15.12 11.58 25.27
N SER A 106 -15.36 11.72 26.58
CA SER A 106 -14.62 12.65 27.43
C SER A 106 -13.23 12.17 27.85
N ILE A 107 -13.00 10.84 27.87
CA ILE A 107 -11.76 10.25 28.41
C ILE A 107 -10.88 9.55 27.37
N LYS A 108 -11.40 9.19 26.19
CA LYS A 108 -10.70 8.35 25.21
C LYS A 108 -9.31 8.88 24.81
N ASN A 109 -9.13 10.21 24.77
CA ASN A 109 -7.86 10.84 24.43
C ASN A 109 -6.79 10.73 25.53
N GLN A 110 -7.18 10.31 26.74
CA GLN A 110 -6.28 10.09 27.87
C GLN A 110 -5.80 8.63 27.95
N ILE A 111 -6.28 7.75 27.08
CA ILE A 111 -5.94 6.33 27.03
C ILE A 111 -5.29 6.07 25.67
N GLN A 112 -4.04 5.62 25.66
CA GLN A 112 -3.30 5.32 24.45
C GLN A 112 -2.78 3.89 24.48
N ILE A 113 -2.60 3.29 23.31
CA ILE A 113 -1.85 2.05 23.15
C ILE A 113 -0.49 2.42 22.57
N GLN A 114 0.58 2.08 23.27
CA GLN A 114 1.96 2.22 22.81
C GLN A 114 2.68 0.90 23.04
N ASP A 115 3.36 0.40 22.00
CA ASP A 115 4.11 -0.86 22.05
C ASP A 115 3.29 -2.06 22.54
N GLY A 116 1.97 -2.05 22.27
CA GLY A 116 1.04 -3.10 22.72
C GLY A 116 0.56 -2.96 24.18
N GLU A 117 0.97 -1.91 24.89
CA GLU A 117 0.58 -1.64 26.27
C GLU A 117 -0.37 -0.43 26.38
N VAL A 118 -1.37 -0.54 27.24
CA VAL A 118 -2.28 0.57 27.57
C VAL A 118 -1.56 1.55 28.48
N ARG A 119 -1.42 2.80 28.02
CA ARG A 119 -0.84 3.92 28.77
C ARG A 119 -1.88 4.99 29.04
N ILE A 120 -1.89 5.49 30.26
CA ILE A 120 -2.71 6.63 30.65
C ILE A 120 -1.88 7.90 30.52
N VAL A 121 -2.39 8.88 29.80
CA VAL A 121 -1.67 10.12 29.45
C VAL A 121 -2.42 11.37 29.88
N ALA A 122 -1.69 12.46 30.06
CA ALA A 122 -2.25 13.80 30.19
C ALA A 122 -2.55 14.41 28.81
N SER A 123 -3.18 15.58 28.79
CA SER A 123 -3.59 16.26 27.55
C SER A 123 -2.42 16.63 26.63
N ASN A 124 -1.20 16.73 27.17
CA ASN A 124 0.05 16.94 26.44
C ASN A 124 0.73 15.63 25.99
N GLY A 125 0.10 14.47 26.21
CA GLY A 125 0.63 13.15 25.84
C GLY A 125 1.64 12.57 26.82
N THR A 126 1.97 13.23 27.93
CA THR A 126 2.91 12.66 28.90
C THR A 126 2.25 11.55 29.71
N PRO A 127 2.94 10.42 29.98
CA PRO A 127 2.42 9.37 30.86
C PRO A 127 2.05 9.92 32.24
N LYS A 128 0.90 9.47 32.77
CA LYS A 128 0.49 9.77 34.13
C LYS A 128 1.08 8.75 35.10
N PHE A 129 1.40 9.23 36.29
CA PHE A 129 1.89 8.43 37.40
C PHE A 129 0.95 8.58 38.60
N THR A 130 0.90 7.55 39.44
CA THR A 130 0.24 7.59 40.74
C THR A 130 1.01 8.49 41.70
N LEU A 131 0.40 8.85 42.84
CA LEU A 131 1.08 9.62 43.90
C LEU A 131 2.32 8.91 44.47
N ARG A 132 2.44 7.59 44.28
CA ARG A 132 3.59 6.79 44.71
C ARG A 132 4.75 6.81 43.72
N GLY A 133 4.57 7.42 42.54
CA GLY A 133 5.55 7.45 41.47
C GLY A 133 5.45 6.28 40.48
N ASP A 134 4.57 5.30 40.72
CA ASP A 134 4.31 4.20 39.80
C ASP A 134 3.49 4.66 38.59
N MET A 135 3.67 4.04 37.42
CA MET A 135 2.87 4.36 36.23
C MET A 135 1.38 4.13 36.51
N MET A 136 0.53 5.08 36.13
CA MET A 136 -0.90 5.00 36.37
C MET A 136 -1.51 3.88 35.52
N THR A 137 -2.09 2.87 36.18
CA THR A 137 -2.78 1.79 35.48
C THR A 137 -4.18 2.21 35.03
N LEU A 138 -4.78 1.45 34.12
CA LEU A 138 -6.18 1.67 33.73
C LEU A 138 -7.14 1.59 34.93
N LYS A 139 -6.86 0.70 35.89
CA LYS A 139 -7.66 0.58 37.12
C LYS A 139 -7.56 1.84 37.99
N ASP A 140 -6.35 2.35 38.20
CA ASP A 140 -6.12 3.56 38.99
C ASP A 140 -6.77 4.78 38.32
N PHE A 141 -6.66 4.86 36.99
CA PHE A 141 -7.30 5.90 36.21
C PHE A 141 -8.83 5.87 36.35
N VAL A 142 -9.47 4.72 36.17
CA VAL A 142 -10.92 4.58 36.35
C VAL A 142 -11.34 4.97 37.77
N GLN A 143 -10.57 4.59 38.79
CA GLN A 143 -10.86 4.98 40.17
C GLN A 143 -10.75 6.51 40.37
N SER A 144 -9.75 7.16 39.74
CA SER A 144 -9.59 8.63 39.82
C SER A 144 -10.76 9.40 39.18
N LEU A 145 -11.45 8.80 38.21
CA LEU A 145 -12.59 9.43 37.54
C LEU A 145 -13.82 9.58 38.44
N LYS A 146 -13.90 8.84 39.56
CA LYS A 146 -14.97 8.98 40.55
C LYS A 146 -14.95 10.34 41.24
N GLU A 147 -13.75 10.86 41.47
CA GLU A 147 -13.53 12.13 42.17
C GLU A 147 -13.53 13.32 41.20
N HIS A 148 -13.47 13.05 39.90
CA HIS A 148 -13.36 14.08 38.89
C HIS A 148 -14.73 14.71 38.57
N PRO A 149 -14.86 16.04 38.54
CA PRO A 149 -16.15 16.74 38.52
C PRO A 149 -17.01 16.46 37.28
N ILE A 150 -16.37 16.11 36.16
CA ILE A 150 -17.07 15.83 34.89
C ILE A 150 -17.54 14.38 34.82
N SER A 151 -16.78 13.45 35.41
CA SER A 151 -17.00 12.01 35.24
C SER A 151 -17.60 11.31 36.46
N GLY A 152 -17.51 11.91 37.65
CA GLY A 152 -18.00 11.32 38.90
C GLY A 152 -19.50 10.99 38.86
N LYS A 153 -20.29 11.80 38.14
CA LYS A 153 -21.74 11.58 37.93
C LYS A 153 -22.10 10.27 37.24
N PHE A 154 -21.14 9.63 36.56
CA PHE A 154 -21.35 8.35 35.88
C PHE A 154 -21.10 7.15 36.78
N PHE A 155 -20.72 7.36 38.04
CA PHE A 155 -20.55 6.29 39.02
C PHE A 155 -21.74 6.23 39.96
N ILE A 156 -22.12 5.00 40.32
CA ILE A 156 -23.16 4.75 41.30
C ILE A 156 -22.53 4.93 42.68
N ASN A 157 -23.12 5.83 43.47
CA ASN A 157 -22.77 6.03 44.88
C ASN A 157 -23.00 4.76 45.71
#